data_AF-A0A1A1YEX0-F1
#
_entry.id   AF-A0A1A1YEX0-F1
#
_cell.length_a   1.000
_cell.length_b   1.000
_cell.length_c   1.000
_cell.angle_alpha   90.00
_cell.angle_beta   90.00
_cell.angle_gamma   90.00
#
_symmetry.space_group_name_H-M   'P 1'
#
loop_
_entity.id
_entity.type
_entity.pdbx_description
1 polymer ?
#
loop_
_entity_poly.entity_id
_entity_poly.type
_entity_poly.pdbx_seq_one_letter_code
_entity_poly.pdbx_strand_id
1 'polypeptide(L)'
;MGNDAETWADPVDVKVIAYQASSEETLNGHTSRVVADVDMAIPPALTVSVRDRFTLAPPFNDPNDPEDKPYEVIGIEDANHGFHGWQPGSVVKLKRVTG
;
A
#
# COMPACT_ATOMS: atom_id res chain seq x y z
N MET A 1 23.00 17.66 -16.29
CA MET A 1 23.05 16.21 -16.61
C MET A 1 21.66 15.68 -16.29
N GLY A 2 20.98 15.11 -17.29
CA GLY A 2 19.56 14.76 -17.22
C GLY A 2 19.34 13.64 -16.21
N ASN A 3 18.42 13.87 -15.27
CA ASN A 3 17.91 12.80 -14.42
C ASN A 3 17.13 11.82 -15.29
N ASP A 4 17.29 10.52 -15.03
CA ASP A 4 16.43 9.52 -15.64
C ASP A 4 14.98 9.83 -15.26
N ALA A 5 14.11 9.93 -16.27
CA ALA A 5 12.68 10.04 -16.04
C ALA A 5 12.18 8.70 -15.49
N GLU A 6 11.41 8.75 -14.41
CA GLU A 6 10.87 7.54 -13.79
C GLU A 6 9.85 6.90 -14.74
N THR A 7 10.11 5.66 -15.15
CA THR A 7 9.21 4.87 -16.01
C THR A 7 8.66 3.69 -15.22
N TRP A 8 7.38 3.41 -15.43
CA TRP A 8 6.63 2.36 -14.75
C TRP A 8 6.26 1.26 -15.73
N ALA A 9 6.24 0.01 -15.26
CA ALA A 9 5.75 -1.11 -16.06
C ALA A 9 4.23 -1.00 -16.26
N ASP A 10 3.70 -1.73 -17.25
CA ASP A 10 2.26 -1.81 -17.47
C ASP A 10 1.55 -2.37 -16.23
N PRO A 11 0.39 -1.81 -15.83
CA PRO A 11 -0.34 -2.28 -14.67
C PRO A 11 -0.88 -3.69 -14.89
N VAL A 12 -0.85 -4.51 -13.83
CA VAL A 12 -1.37 -5.87 -13.81
C VAL A 12 -2.37 -6.02 -12.67
N ASP A 13 -3.51 -6.64 -12.97
CA ASP A 13 -4.53 -6.94 -11.95
C ASP A 13 -4.04 -8.06 -11.02
N VAL A 14 -4.03 -7.77 -9.72
CA VAL A 14 -3.65 -8.72 -8.67
C VAL A 14 -4.77 -8.87 -7.64
N LYS A 15 -4.90 -10.09 -7.09
CA LYS A 15 -5.80 -10.34 -5.97
C LYS A 15 -5.05 -10.16 -4.65
N VAL A 16 -5.66 -9.41 -3.75
CA VAL A 16 -5.19 -9.20 -2.37
C VAL A 16 -6.22 -9.75 -1.39
N ILE A 17 -5.84 -9.90 -0.13
CA ILE A 17 -6.72 -10.47 0.90
C ILE A 17 -7.74 -9.42 1.33
N ALA A 18 -7.27 -8.22 1.67
CA ALA A 18 -8.09 -7.08 2.07
C ALA A 18 -7.26 -5.79 2.04
N TYR A 19 -7.93 -4.64 2.01
CA TYR A 19 -7.33 -3.34 2.28
C TYR A 19 -8.32 -2.42 2.97
N GLN A 20 -7.81 -1.49 3.77
CA GLN A 20 -8.61 -0.54 4.54
C GLN A 20 -7.83 0.75 4.80
N ALA A 21 -8.52 1.82 5.15
CA ALA A 21 -7.87 3.04 5.61
C ALA A 21 -6.97 2.72 6.82
N SER A 22 -5.72 3.16 6.75
CA SER A 22 -4.75 2.97 7.82
C SER A 22 -5.22 3.72 9.07
N SER A 23 -5.08 3.08 10.23
CA SER A 23 -5.39 3.70 11.52
C SER A 23 -4.11 4.28 12.12
N GLU A 24 -4.12 5.58 12.41
CA GLU A 24 -3.04 6.21 13.17
C GLU A 24 -3.15 5.83 14.64
N GLU A 25 -2.27 4.95 15.12
CA GLU A 25 -2.13 4.69 16.55
C GLU A 25 -1.28 5.81 17.18
N THR A 26 -1.94 6.73 17.90
CA THR A 26 -1.26 7.70 18.75
C THR A 26 -1.37 7.25 20.20
N LEU A 27 -0.24 6.87 20.81
CA LEU A 27 -0.17 6.49 22.22
C LEU A 27 0.70 7.52 22.96
N ASN A 28 0.12 8.29 23.88
CA ASN A 28 0.82 9.15 24.86
C ASN A 28 2.02 9.96 24.31
N GLY A 29 1.88 10.59 23.14
CA GLY A 29 2.93 11.44 22.55
C GLY A 29 3.98 10.70 21.70
N HIS A 30 3.83 9.38 21.52
CA HIS A 30 4.52 8.62 20.50
C HIS A 30 3.60 8.45 19.29
N THR A 31 3.96 9.09 18.17
CA THR A 31 3.29 8.94 16.88
C THR A 31 4.06 7.92 16.06
N SER A 32 3.35 7.00 15.39
CA SER A 32 3.98 6.10 14.41
C SER A 32 4.74 6.92 13.36
N ARG A 33 5.98 6.53 13.06
CA ARG A 33 6.85 7.29 12.13
C ARG A 33 6.40 7.18 10.67
N VAL A 34 5.54 6.19 10.38
CA VAL A 34 5.02 5.92 9.04
C VAL A 34 3.54 6.31 9.03
N VAL A 35 3.25 7.43 8.38
CA VAL A 35 1.86 7.85 8.08
C VAL A 35 1.48 7.24 6.74
N ALA A 36 0.86 6.06 6.80
CA ALA A 36 0.22 5.40 5.67
C ALA A 36 -1.24 5.84 5.56
N ASP A 37 -1.77 5.89 4.34
CA ASP A 37 -3.18 6.16 4.08
C ASP A 37 -3.99 4.86 4.03
N VAL A 38 -3.38 3.78 3.53
CA VAL A 38 -4.04 2.47 3.35
C VAL A 38 -3.13 1.34 3.84
N ASP A 39 -3.73 0.40 4.56
CA ASP A 39 -3.13 -0.88 4.94
C ASP A 39 -3.69 -1.98 4.04
N MET A 40 -2.82 -2.70 3.33
CA MET A 40 -3.21 -3.76 2.39
C MET A 40 -2.58 -5.10 2.75
N ALA A 41 -3.40 -6.09 3.07
CA ALA A 41 -2.95 -7.46 3.33
C ALA A 41 -2.79 -8.23 2.02
N ILE A 42 -1.58 -8.74 1.77
CA ILE A 42 -1.23 -9.50 0.55
C ILE A 42 -0.97 -10.96 0.89
N PRO A 43 -1.37 -11.92 0.01
CA PRO A 43 -1.06 -13.33 0.21
C PRO A 43 0.46 -13.59 0.12
N PRO A 44 0.99 -14.67 0.74
CA PRO A 44 2.44 -14.90 0.81
C PRO A 44 3.11 -15.12 -0.56
N ALA A 45 2.32 -15.50 -1.57
CA ALA A 45 2.80 -15.72 -2.93
C ALA A 45 2.93 -14.43 -3.76
N LEU A 46 2.29 -13.34 -3.33
CA LEU A 46 2.36 -12.06 -4.04
C LEU A 46 3.63 -11.33 -3.59
N THR A 47 4.53 -11.06 -4.53
CA THR A 47 5.75 -10.28 -4.29
C THR A 47 5.47 -8.81 -4.57
N VAL A 48 5.78 -7.96 -3.60
CA VAL A 48 5.63 -6.49 -3.70
C VAL A 48 6.94 -5.83 -3.28
N SER A 49 7.28 -4.75 -3.96
CA SER A 49 8.46 -3.91 -3.74
C SER A 49 8.05 -2.51 -3.29
N VAL A 50 8.94 -1.80 -2.59
CA VAL A 50 8.79 -0.37 -2.27
C VAL A 50 8.80 0.54 -3.51
N ARG A 51 9.17 -0.02 -4.67
CA ARG A 51 9.08 0.66 -5.98
C ARG A 51 7.82 0.31 -6.75
N ASP A 52 6.82 -0.30 -6.12
CA ASP A 52 5.55 -0.58 -6.77
C ASP A 52 4.52 0.51 -6.45
N ARG A 53 3.52 0.61 -7.33
CA ARG A 53 2.35 1.47 -7.17
C ARG A 53 1.08 0.67 -7.35
N PHE A 54 0.03 1.05 -6.63
CA PHE A 54 -1.27 0.41 -6.66
C PHE A 54 -2.36 1.42 -7.00
N THR A 55 -3.23 1.04 -7.93
CA THR A 55 -4.56 1.64 -8.09
C THR A 55 -5.55 0.69 -7.43
N LEU A 56 -6.27 1.19 -6.43
CA LEU A 56 -7.21 0.43 -5.62
C LEU A 56 -8.63 0.63 -6.16
N ALA A 57 -9.54 -0.29 -5.85
CA ALA A 57 -10.94 -0.12 -6.27
C ALA A 57 -11.64 0.98 -5.44
N PRO A 58 -12.83 1.44 -5.87
CA PRO A 58 -13.64 2.34 -5.06
C PRO A 58 -13.88 1.78 -3.65
N PRO A 59 -13.85 2.64 -2.61
CA PRO A 59 -13.84 4.10 -2.67
C PRO A 59 -12.44 4.75 -2.71
N PHE A 60 -11.35 3.99 -2.82
CA PHE A 60 -9.98 4.52 -2.68
C PHE A 60 -9.46 5.19 -3.94
N ASN A 61 -9.78 4.62 -5.11
CA ASN A 61 -9.67 5.33 -6.38
C ASN A 61 -11.03 5.33 -7.12
N ASP A 62 -11.35 6.44 -7.75
CA ASP A 62 -12.47 6.58 -8.68
C ASP A 62 -11.96 6.36 -10.11
N PRO A 63 -12.40 5.30 -10.81
CA PRO A 63 -11.97 5.04 -12.18
C PRO A 63 -12.40 6.12 -13.19
N ASN A 64 -13.31 7.02 -12.80
CA ASN A 64 -13.79 8.11 -13.66
C ASN A 64 -13.09 9.45 -13.37
N ASP A 65 -12.29 9.56 -12.32
CA ASP A 65 -11.54 10.77 -11.99
C ASP A 65 -10.14 10.71 -12.63
N PRO A 66 -9.87 11.53 -13.67
CA PRO A 66 -8.56 11.54 -14.33
C PRO A 66 -7.45 12.17 -13.48
N GLU A 67 -7.78 12.90 -12.42
CA GLU A 67 -6.80 13.47 -11.50
C GLU A 67 -6.40 12.47 -10.41
N ASP A 68 -7.12 11.35 -10.30
CA ASP A 68 -6.87 10.34 -9.29
C ASP A 68 -5.48 9.72 -9.44
N LYS A 69 -4.80 9.61 -8.29
CA LYS A 69 -3.40 9.20 -8.21
C LYS A 69 -3.29 7.82 -7.59
N PRO A 70 -2.36 6.98 -8.09
CA PRO A 70 -2.06 5.71 -7.46
C PRO A 70 -1.44 5.93 -6.07
N TYR A 71 -1.41 4.85 -5.30
CA TYR A 71 -0.71 4.77 -4.03
C TYR A 71 0.67 4.14 -4.22
N GLU A 72 1.69 4.73 -3.62
CA GLU A 72 3.04 4.17 -3.56
C GLU A 72 3.22 3.29 -2.32
N VAL A 73 4.09 2.29 -2.43
CA VAL A 73 4.47 1.43 -1.30
C VAL A 73 5.51 2.13 -0.45
N ILE A 74 5.14 2.52 0.77
CA ILE A 74 6.05 3.16 1.73
C ILE A 74 6.62 2.21 2.77
N GLY A 75 6.07 0.99 2.86
CA GLY A 75 6.53 -0.02 3.81
C GLY A 75 5.90 -1.38 3.55
N ILE A 76 6.60 -2.44 3.98
CA ILE A 76 6.13 -3.82 3.94
C ILE A 76 6.42 -4.41 5.31
N GLU A 77 5.37 -4.82 6.01
CA GLU A 77 5.43 -5.37 7.36
C GLU A 77 5.07 -6.85 7.31
N ASP A 78 5.89 -7.68 7.96
CA ASP A 78 5.60 -9.10 8.08
C ASP A 78 4.39 -9.30 9.02
N ALA A 79 3.39 -10.02 8.54
CA ALA A 79 2.16 -10.31 9.26
C ALA A 79 1.99 -11.83 9.48
N ASN A 80 3.09 -12.54 9.72
CA ASN A 80 3.14 -13.98 9.96
C ASN A 80 2.73 -14.45 11.38
N HIS A 81 2.35 -13.53 12.27
CA HIS A 81 1.95 -13.84 13.65
C HIS A 81 0.53 -13.32 13.99
N GLY A 82 -0.43 -13.49 13.08
CA GLY A 82 -1.82 -13.08 13.31
C GLY A 82 -2.56 -13.93 14.35
N PHE A 83 -3.71 -13.42 14.79
CA PHE A 83 -4.59 -14.05 15.77
C PHE A 83 -4.97 -15.49 15.36
N HIS A 84 -4.95 -16.44 16.30
CA HIS A 84 -5.31 -17.86 16.07
C HIS A 84 -4.50 -18.55 14.96
N GLY A 85 -3.26 -18.13 14.71
CA GLY A 85 -2.40 -18.75 13.69
C GLY A 85 -2.73 -18.30 12.27
N TRP A 86 -3.50 -17.21 12.12
CA TRP A 86 -3.74 -16.60 10.82
C TRP A 86 -2.46 -15.94 10.28
N GLN A 87 -2.08 -16.30 9.05
CA GLN A 87 -0.85 -15.85 8.39
C GLN A 87 -1.16 -15.30 7.00
N PRO A 88 -1.62 -14.05 6.89
CA PRO A 88 -1.91 -13.44 5.60
C PRO A 88 -0.66 -13.32 4.72
N GLY A 89 0.55 -13.26 5.29
CA GLY A 89 1.80 -13.05 4.57
C GLY A 89 2.42 -11.73 5.00
N SER A 90 2.01 -10.63 4.38
CA SER A 90 2.50 -9.29 4.73
C SER A 90 1.41 -8.23 4.64
N VAL A 91 1.60 -7.13 5.38
CA VAL A 91 0.82 -5.89 5.26
C VAL A 91 1.68 -4.86 4.54
N VAL A 92 1.18 -4.39 3.40
CA VAL A 92 1.77 -3.33 2.61
C VAL A 92 1.19 -2.00 3.08
N LYS A 93 2.07 -1.08 3.47
CA LYS A 93 1.73 0.30 3.85
C LYS A 93 1.76 1.18 2.60
N LEU A 94 0.62 1.78 2.28
CA LEU A 94 0.43 2.56 1.07
C LEU A 94 0.20 4.03 1.39
N LYS A 95 0.77 4.91 0.57
CA LYS A 95 0.54 6.36 0.63
C LYS A 95 0.13 6.89 -0.73
N ARG A 96 -0.84 7.80 -0.78
CA ARG A 96 -1.24 8.41 -2.03
C ARG A 96 -0.10 9.28 -2.56
N VAL A 97 0.24 9.11 -3.84
CA VAL A 97 1.27 9.94 -4.48
C VAL A 97 0.80 11.39 -4.47
N THR A 98 1.63 12.28 -3.93
CA THR A 98 1.41 13.73 -3.97
C THR A 98 2.28 14.34 -5.06
N GLY A 99 1.71 15.29 -5.82
CA GLY A 99 2.37 15.97 -6.93
C GLY A 99 1.59 17.20 -7.36
#